data_AF-A0AAU2NDZ3-F1
#
_entry.id   AF-A0AAU2NDZ3-F1
#
_cell.length_a   1.000
_cell.length_b   1.000
_cell.length_c   1.000
_cell.angle_alpha   90.00
_cell.angle_beta   90.00
_cell.angle_gamma   90.00
#
_symmetry.space_group_name_H-M   'P 1'
#
loop_
_entity.id
_entity.type
_entity.pdbx_description
1 polymer ?
#
loop_
_entity_poly.entity_id
_entity_poly.type
_entity_poly.pdbx_seq_one_letter_code
_entity_poly.pdbx_strand_id
1 'polypeptide(L)'
;MATITSLSATQGKPGDTLTINGSGFGTSAVTVNFGSKAVAATGATTTVTTTVPSGCAGQTSVSVTVGTSTSNSKPFFYIATPSCSAVAANTGPLTPAAVNITGTGLATATAVTFGVAGAGTINSKTGDTLLNATPPTNTTGFTTTTQSVDVTVTSPGGTSVPAGAASQFTYYNLPTVTGISPTDGTAGQTGVTVSGTNLVDVSDVIFTDTVTAAVFHATAITGLSETDVQFTTPAGLVTASSYTVTVATPGGTSTTSATFGPVT
;
A
#
# COMPACT_ATOMS: atom_id res chain seq x y z
N MET A 1 33.50 -4.88 -40.02
CA MET A 1 33.21 -4.10 -38.80
C MET A 1 31.83 -4.48 -38.31
N ALA A 2 31.61 -4.46 -36.99
CA ALA A 2 30.31 -4.78 -36.41
C ALA A 2 29.28 -3.70 -36.75
N THR A 3 28.06 -4.10 -37.14
CA THR A 3 26.97 -3.17 -37.48
C THR A 3 25.67 -3.67 -36.90
N ILE A 4 24.95 -2.82 -36.16
CA ILE A 4 23.61 -3.09 -35.65
C ILE A 4 22.57 -2.67 -36.68
N THR A 5 21.73 -3.62 -37.11
CA THR A 5 20.58 -3.37 -37.98
C THR A 5 19.33 -3.07 -37.17
N SER A 6 19.04 -3.87 -36.13
CA SER A 6 17.87 -3.68 -35.26
C SER A 6 18.08 -4.18 -33.83
N LEU A 7 17.22 -3.70 -32.93
CA LEU A 7 17.03 -4.23 -31.58
C LEU A 7 15.68 -4.95 -31.54
N SER A 8 15.56 -6.06 -30.81
CA SER A 8 14.27 -6.76 -30.65
C SER A 8 13.24 -5.94 -29.89
N ALA A 9 13.69 -4.99 -29.05
CA ALA A 9 12.88 -3.98 -28.41
C ALA A 9 13.65 -2.66 -28.36
N THR A 10 12.94 -1.54 -28.50
CA THR A 10 13.51 -0.18 -28.39
C THR A 10 13.33 0.42 -27.00
N GLN A 11 12.76 -0.34 -26.07
CA GLN A 11 12.56 0.03 -24.67
C GLN A 11 12.53 -1.23 -23.80
N GLY A 12 12.84 -1.09 -22.52
CA GLY A 12 12.78 -2.19 -21.58
C GLY A 12 13.20 -1.78 -20.17
N LYS A 13 13.06 -2.72 -19.24
CA LYS A 13 13.45 -2.57 -17.85
C LYS A 13 14.67 -3.43 -17.53
N PRO A 14 15.35 -3.19 -16.39
CA PRO A 14 16.44 -4.06 -15.94
C PRO A 14 16.00 -5.52 -15.85
N GLY A 15 16.84 -6.43 -16.36
CA GLY A 15 16.57 -7.87 -16.38
C GLY A 15 15.91 -8.38 -17.67
N ASP A 16 15.37 -7.51 -18.53
CA ASP A 16 14.81 -7.94 -19.81
C ASP A 16 15.90 -8.53 -20.72
N THR A 17 15.54 -9.53 -21.53
CA THR A 17 16.44 -10.05 -22.58
C THR A 17 16.30 -9.20 -23.83
N LEU A 18 17.42 -8.68 -24.33
CA LEU A 18 17.51 -7.91 -25.57
C LEU A 18 18.29 -8.68 -26.62
N THR A 19 17.69 -8.89 -27.79
CA THR A 19 18.37 -9.43 -28.97
C THR A 19 18.76 -8.30 -29.91
N ILE A 20 20.04 -8.24 -30.26
CA ILE A 20 20.63 -7.26 -31.16
C ILE A 20 20.93 -7.97 -32.47
N ASN A 21 20.31 -7.54 -33.55
CA ASN A 21 20.52 -8.09 -34.89
C ASN A 21 21.49 -7.21 -35.67
N GLY A 22 22.32 -7.84 -36.50
CA GLY A 22 23.35 -7.13 -37.23
C GLY A 22 24.28 -8.04 -38.02
N SER A 23 25.51 -7.56 -38.18
CA SER A 23 26.57 -8.30 -38.86
C SER A 23 27.92 -8.01 -38.20
N GLY A 24 28.87 -8.93 -38.35
CA GLY A 24 30.25 -8.73 -37.92
C GLY A 24 30.46 -8.81 -36.40
N PHE A 25 29.56 -9.45 -35.65
CA PHE A 25 29.70 -9.62 -34.19
C PHE A 25 30.68 -10.75 -33.81
N GLY A 26 30.93 -11.70 -34.72
CA GLY A 26 31.76 -12.87 -34.45
C GLY A 26 31.07 -13.91 -33.56
N THR A 27 31.79 -14.97 -33.19
CA THR A 27 31.29 -16.07 -32.32
C THR A 27 31.94 -16.08 -30.93
N SER A 28 32.71 -15.04 -30.61
CA SER A 28 33.47 -14.91 -29.35
C SER A 28 32.75 -14.00 -28.36
N ALA A 29 33.36 -13.80 -27.18
CA ALA A 29 32.89 -12.83 -26.21
C ALA A 29 32.84 -11.42 -26.82
N VAL A 30 31.72 -10.74 -26.60
CA VAL A 30 31.48 -9.35 -27.03
C VAL A 30 30.98 -8.54 -25.84
N THR A 31 31.03 -7.23 -25.95
CA THR A 31 30.48 -6.32 -24.94
C THR A 31 29.33 -5.54 -25.54
N VAL A 32 28.15 -5.61 -24.94
CA VAL A 32 27.04 -4.70 -25.27
C VAL A 32 27.11 -3.50 -24.34
N ASN A 33 27.16 -2.29 -24.91
CA ASN A 33 27.17 -1.05 -24.15
C ASN A 33 25.80 -0.38 -24.21
N PHE A 34 25.22 -0.09 -23.05
CA PHE A 34 24.05 0.77 -22.84
C PHE A 34 24.54 2.11 -22.31
N GLY A 35 24.90 3.03 -23.20
CA GLY A 35 25.59 4.27 -22.86
C GLY A 35 26.94 3.96 -22.22
N SER A 36 27.12 4.33 -20.94
CA SER A 36 28.34 4.05 -20.17
C SER A 36 28.35 2.67 -19.49
N LYS A 37 27.25 1.92 -19.51
CA LYS A 37 27.16 0.60 -18.87
C LYS A 37 27.50 -0.51 -19.84
N ALA A 38 28.52 -1.29 -19.53
CA ALA A 38 28.95 -2.43 -20.31
C ALA A 38 28.39 -3.75 -19.74
N VAL A 39 27.89 -4.62 -20.60
CA VAL A 39 27.41 -5.97 -20.26
C VAL A 39 28.14 -6.97 -21.14
N ALA A 40 28.79 -7.96 -20.53
CA ALA A 40 29.39 -9.06 -21.25
C ALA A 40 28.29 -9.93 -21.90
N ALA A 41 28.48 -10.28 -23.17
CA ALA A 41 27.58 -11.13 -23.91
C ALA A 41 28.40 -12.11 -24.78
N THR A 42 27.72 -13.13 -25.29
CA THR A 42 28.29 -14.01 -26.31
C THR A 42 27.62 -13.70 -27.64
N GLY A 43 28.42 -13.34 -28.65
CA GLY A 43 27.92 -13.06 -29.98
C GLY A 43 27.76 -14.33 -30.83
N ALA A 44 26.84 -14.29 -31.77
CA ALA A 44 26.85 -15.06 -33.00
C ALA A 44 27.08 -14.09 -34.17
N THR A 45 27.42 -14.61 -35.35
CA THR A 45 27.85 -13.78 -36.50
C THR A 45 26.88 -12.65 -36.86
N THR A 46 25.57 -12.85 -36.63
CA THR A 46 24.49 -11.90 -36.97
C THR A 46 23.62 -11.50 -35.78
N THR A 47 23.81 -12.07 -34.59
CA THR A 47 22.97 -11.79 -33.41
C THR A 47 23.79 -11.72 -32.13
N VAL A 48 23.37 -10.88 -31.19
CA VAL A 48 23.90 -10.86 -29.82
C VAL A 48 22.71 -10.80 -28.87
N THR A 49 22.64 -11.71 -27.91
CA THR A 49 21.65 -11.66 -26.82
C THR A 49 22.31 -11.16 -25.56
N THR A 50 21.69 -10.20 -24.88
CA THR A 50 22.18 -9.66 -23.61
C THR A 50 21.03 -9.39 -22.66
N THR A 51 21.34 -9.20 -21.38
CA THR A 51 20.39 -8.75 -20.37
C THR A 51 20.51 -7.24 -20.21
N VAL A 52 19.37 -6.54 -20.24
CA VAL A 52 19.31 -5.10 -20.00
C VAL A 52 19.77 -4.83 -18.55
N PRO A 53 20.85 -4.06 -18.34
CA PRO A 53 21.36 -3.81 -17.00
C PRO A 53 20.50 -2.79 -16.24
N SER A 54 20.80 -2.53 -14.96
CA SER A 54 20.16 -1.43 -14.22
C SER A 54 20.53 -0.08 -14.83
N GLY A 55 19.59 0.85 -14.96
CA GLY A 55 19.81 2.19 -15.54
C GLY A 55 18.79 3.21 -15.03
N CYS A 56 19.11 4.50 -15.20
CA CYS A 56 18.16 5.58 -14.96
C CYS A 56 17.13 5.64 -16.09
N ALA A 57 15.92 6.14 -15.80
CA ALA A 57 14.89 6.33 -16.83
C ALA A 57 15.40 7.23 -17.96
N GLY A 58 14.98 6.92 -19.20
CA GLY A 58 15.26 7.75 -20.35
C GLY A 58 16.01 7.04 -21.47
N GLN A 59 16.31 7.79 -22.53
CA GLN A 59 16.97 7.25 -23.71
C GLN A 59 18.47 7.07 -23.47
N THR A 60 18.98 5.89 -23.84
CA THR A 60 20.40 5.57 -23.94
C THR A 60 20.73 5.08 -25.35
N SER A 61 22.02 4.99 -25.66
CA SER A 61 22.50 4.36 -26.89
C SER A 61 22.92 2.92 -26.62
N VAL A 62 22.52 1.99 -27.49
CA VAL A 62 22.99 0.60 -27.49
C VAL A 62 24.00 0.41 -28.60
N SER A 63 25.19 -0.07 -28.25
CA SER A 63 26.26 -0.45 -29.20
C SER A 63 26.87 -1.80 -28.82
N VAL A 64 27.57 -2.43 -29.76
CA VAL A 64 28.32 -3.67 -29.52
C VAL A 64 29.79 -3.42 -29.81
N THR A 65 30.66 -3.79 -28.86
CA THR A 65 32.11 -3.80 -29.02
C THR A 65 32.62 -5.23 -29.18
N VAL A 66 33.37 -5.46 -30.26
CA VAL A 66 33.99 -6.73 -30.62
C VAL A 66 35.50 -6.50 -30.74
N GLY A 67 36.28 -7.05 -29.80
CA GLY A 67 37.70 -6.71 -29.68
C GLY A 67 37.89 -5.20 -29.48
N THR A 68 38.58 -4.53 -30.41
CA THR A 68 38.81 -3.08 -30.39
C THR A 68 37.80 -2.27 -31.22
N SER A 69 36.88 -2.94 -31.92
CA SER A 69 35.92 -2.28 -32.82
C SER A 69 34.55 -2.13 -32.17
N THR A 70 33.99 -0.91 -32.20
CA THR A 70 32.62 -0.62 -31.73
C THR A 70 31.70 -0.36 -32.93
N SER A 71 30.47 -0.88 -32.87
CA SER A 71 29.46 -0.70 -33.92
C SER A 71 28.86 0.71 -33.94
N ASN A 72 27.99 0.97 -34.93
CA ASN A 72 27.00 2.05 -34.82
C ASN A 72 26.07 1.83 -33.59
N SER A 73 25.36 2.88 -33.20
CA SER A 73 24.42 2.83 -32.07
C SER A 73 22.95 2.83 -32.51
N LYS A 74 22.08 2.24 -31.69
CA LYS A 74 20.62 2.36 -31.78
C LYS A 74 20.05 2.93 -30.47
N PRO A 75 18.99 3.76 -30.52
CA PRO A 75 18.37 4.27 -29.31
C PRO A 75 17.64 3.14 -28.56
N PHE A 76 17.70 3.19 -27.23
CA PHE A 76 16.96 2.30 -26.35
C PHE A 76 16.45 3.11 -25.14
N PHE A 77 15.19 2.95 -24.76
CA PHE A 77 14.59 3.69 -23.65
C PHE A 77 14.49 2.82 -22.38
N TYR A 78 15.16 3.25 -21.31
CA TYR A 78 15.02 2.64 -19.99
C TYR A 78 13.69 3.03 -19.35
N ILE A 79 12.88 2.03 -19.04
CA ILE A 79 11.66 2.20 -18.26
C ILE A 79 12.04 2.00 -16.79
N ALA A 80 11.91 3.06 -15.98
CA ALA A 80 12.19 2.97 -14.56
C ALA A 80 11.10 2.19 -13.83
N THR A 81 11.54 1.42 -12.83
CA THR A 81 10.65 0.80 -11.86
C THR A 81 9.86 1.88 -11.11
N PRO A 82 8.55 1.69 -10.89
CA PRO A 82 7.76 2.65 -10.15
C PRO A 82 8.19 2.70 -8.68
N SER A 83 7.80 3.75 -7.97
CA SER A 83 7.94 3.83 -6.51
C SER A 83 6.59 3.99 -5.84
N CYS A 84 6.47 3.47 -4.61
CA CYS A 84 5.36 3.72 -3.71
C CYS A 84 5.94 4.36 -2.45
N SER A 85 5.90 5.70 -2.37
CA SER A 85 6.50 6.45 -1.27
C SER A 85 5.59 6.55 -0.05
N ALA A 86 4.28 6.71 -0.27
CA ALA A 86 3.31 6.77 0.82
C ALA A 86 1.91 6.33 0.40
N VAL A 87 1.19 5.72 1.34
CA VAL A 87 -0.24 5.45 1.25
C VAL A 87 -0.97 6.39 2.21
N ALA A 88 -1.87 7.22 1.71
CA ALA A 88 -2.73 8.04 2.55
C ALA A 88 -3.99 7.25 2.97
N ALA A 89 -4.48 7.50 4.19
CA ALA A 89 -5.47 6.65 4.84
C ALA A 89 -5.00 5.18 4.90
N ASN A 90 -3.81 4.97 5.46
CA ASN A 90 -3.10 3.68 5.48
C ASN A 90 -3.60 2.70 6.55
N THR A 91 -4.79 2.90 7.09
CA THR A 91 -5.42 2.01 8.06
C THR A 91 -6.89 1.87 7.74
N GLY A 92 -7.50 0.70 8.01
CA GLY A 92 -8.93 0.55 7.82
C GLY A 92 -9.49 -0.84 8.16
N PRO A 93 -10.80 -1.04 7.96
CA PRO A 93 -11.49 -2.31 8.20
C PRO A 93 -11.04 -3.40 7.22
N LEU A 94 -11.53 -4.62 7.42
CA LEU A 94 -11.24 -5.74 6.50
C LEU A 94 -11.71 -5.51 5.05
N THR A 95 -12.70 -4.62 4.84
CA THR A 95 -13.13 -4.14 3.52
C THR A 95 -12.91 -2.62 3.44
N PRO A 96 -11.70 -2.15 3.08
CA PRO A 96 -11.37 -0.73 3.12
C PRO A 96 -12.04 0.10 2.04
N ALA A 97 -12.08 1.42 2.28
CA ALA A 97 -12.29 2.41 1.24
C ALA A 97 -11.04 2.61 0.37
N ALA A 98 -11.20 3.38 -0.71
CA ALA A 98 -10.08 3.73 -1.58
C ALA A 98 -9.02 4.58 -0.86
N VAL A 99 -7.76 4.29 -1.14
CA VAL A 99 -6.58 4.99 -0.65
C VAL A 99 -5.88 5.73 -1.78
N ASN A 100 -5.10 6.74 -1.42
CA ASN A 100 -4.23 7.46 -2.34
C ASN A 100 -2.79 7.00 -2.16
N ILE A 101 -2.18 6.54 -3.23
CA ILE A 101 -0.79 6.09 -3.27
C ILE A 101 0.03 7.14 -4.00
N THR A 102 1.08 7.62 -3.34
CA THR A 102 2.03 8.59 -3.89
C THR A 102 3.33 7.90 -4.28
N GLY A 103 4.02 8.42 -5.30
CA GLY A 103 5.29 7.87 -5.76
C GLY A 103 5.72 8.41 -7.11
N THR A 104 6.32 7.54 -7.94
CA THR A 104 6.82 7.86 -9.28
C THR A 104 6.52 6.75 -10.27
N GLY A 105 6.36 7.09 -11.55
CA GLY A 105 6.06 6.12 -12.61
C GLY A 105 4.65 5.52 -12.51
N LEU A 106 3.73 6.22 -11.84
CA LEU A 106 2.38 5.73 -11.56
C LEU A 106 1.42 5.88 -12.75
N ALA A 107 1.70 6.73 -13.74
CA ALA A 107 0.82 6.89 -14.91
C ALA A 107 0.71 5.59 -15.72
N THR A 108 1.76 4.77 -15.69
CA THR A 108 1.83 3.48 -16.39
C THR A 108 1.54 2.28 -15.48
N ALA A 109 1.11 2.50 -14.23
CA ALA A 109 0.80 1.42 -13.30
C ALA A 109 -0.26 0.47 -13.88
N THR A 110 0.00 -0.84 -13.84
CA THR A 110 -0.90 -1.89 -14.33
C THR A 110 -1.53 -2.69 -13.19
N ALA A 111 -0.91 -2.69 -12.01
CA ALA A 111 -1.45 -3.36 -10.83
C ALA A 111 -0.96 -2.69 -9.54
N VAL A 112 -1.73 -2.90 -8.47
CA VAL A 112 -1.35 -2.59 -7.09
C VAL A 112 -1.59 -3.83 -6.25
N THR A 113 -0.66 -4.16 -5.37
CA THR A 113 -0.72 -5.35 -4.50
C THR A 113 -0.53 -4.94 -3.05
N PHE A 114 -1.39 -5.44 -2.18
CA PHE A 114 -1.41 -5.22 -0.73
C PHE A 114 -0.89 -6.47 -0.02
N GLY A 115 0.41 -6.74 -0.16
CA GLY A 115 1.10 -7.89 0.41
C GLY A 115 0.30 -9.19 0.32
N VAL A 116 0.11 -9.85 1.46
CA VAL A 116 -0.63 -11.12 1.55
C VAL A 116 -2.15 -10.97 1.34
N ALA A 117 -2.72 -9.76 1.48
CA ALA A 117 -4.12 -9.51 1.17
C ALA A 117 -4.42 -9.56 -0.35
N GLY A 118 -3.38 -9.44 -1.19
CA GLY A 118 -3.47 -9.67 -2.63
C GLY A 118 -3.68 -8.41 -3.47
N ALA A 119 -4.26 -8.58 -4.66
CA ALA A 119 -4.39 -7.50 -5.65
C ALA A 119 -5.49 -6.51 -5.26
N GLY A 120 -5.16 -5.22 -5.27
CA GLY A 120 -6.14 -4.14 -5.17
C GLY A 120 -6.65 -3.69 -6.54
N THR A 121 -7.65 -2.81 -6.52
CA THR A 121 -8.25 -2.25 -7.74
C THR A 121 -7.72 -0.85 -7.97
N ILE A 122 -7.14 -0.57 -9.14
CA ILE A 122 -6.79 0.79 -9.55
C ILE A 122 -8.06 1.50 -10.02
N ASN A 123 -8.43 2.59 -9.34
CA ASN A 123 -9.62 3.38 -9.68
C ASN A 123 -9.29 4.52 -10.65
N SER A 124 -8.17 5.21 -10.42
CA SER A 124 -7.70 6.30 -11.26
C SER A 124 -6.22 6.58 -11.08
N LYS A 125 -5.62 7.28 -12.06
CA LYS A 125 -4.22 7.71 -12.08
C LYS A 125 -4.20 9.20 -12.36
N THR A 126 -3.44 9.97 -11.58
CA THR A 126 -3.29 11.40 -11.78
C THR A 126 -1.82 11.72 -11.98
N GLY A 127 -1.42 11.76 -13.26
CA GLY A 127 -0.02 11.93 -13.64
C GLY A 127 0.86 10.77 -13.15
N ASP A 128 2.15 11.05 -13.00
CA ASP A 128 3.14 10.05 -12.58
C ASP A 128 3.28 9.89 -11.07
N THR A 129 2.58 10.71 -10.28
CA THR A 129 2.86 10.87 -8.84
C THR A 129 1.72 10.45 -7.92
N LEU A 130 0.51 10.21 -8.45
CA LEU A 130 -0.65 9.86 -7.64
C LEU A 130 -1.49 8.76 -8.30
N LEU A 131 -1.82 7.74 -7.51
CA LEU A 131 -2.65 6.60 -7.89
C LEU A 131 -3.77 6.43 -6.84
N ASN A 132 -5.03 6.46 -7.26
CA ASN A 132 -6.13 6.09 -6.38
C ASN A 132 -6.45 4.60 -6.56
N ALA A 133 -6.47 3.86 -5.46
CA ALA A 133 -6.70 2.42 -5.49
C ALA A 133 -7.53 1.96 -4.30
N THR A 134 -8.36 0.93 -4.49
CA THR A 134 -9.09 0.26 -3.42
C THR A 134 -8.32 -0.99 -2.99
N PRO A 135 -7.91 -1.10 -1.71
CA PRO A 135 -7.36 -2.35 -1.18
C PRO A 135 -8.38 -3.50 -1.30
N PRO A 136 -7.93 -4.74 -1.50
CA PRO A 136 -8.84 -5.88 -1.51
C PRO A 136 -9.47 -6.11 -0.14
N THR A 137 -10.59 -6.83 -0.10
CA THR A 137 -11.08 -7.40 1.16
C THR A 137 -10.05 -8.39 1.68
N ASN A 138 -9.60 -8.20 2.92
CA ASN A 138 -8.65 -9.11 3.54
C ASN A 138 -9.38 -10.32 4.13
N THR A 139 -9.40 -11.42 3.36
CA THR A 139 -9.98 -12.70 3.76
C THR A 139 -8.97 -13.66 4.38
N THR A 140 -7.69 -13.27 4.45
CA THR A 140 -6.63 -14.18 4.93
C THR A 140 -6.74 -14.52 6.40
N GLY A 141 -7.50 -13.74 7.18
CA GLY A 141 -7.72 -13.93 8.60
C GLY A 141 -6.43 -13.77 9.40
N PHE A 142 -6.36 -12.79 10.28
CA PHE A 142 -5.22 -12.64 11.19
C PHE A 142 -5.69 -12.72 12.64
N THR A 143 -4.92 -13.45 13.45
CA THR A 143 -5.22 -13.74 14.86
C THR A 143 -4.91 -12.58 15.79
N THR A 144 -4.25 -11.55 15.28
CA THR A 144 -3.94 -10.29 15.96
C THR A 144 -5.09 -9.28 15.79
N THR A 145 -5.05 -8.18 16.54
CA THR A 145 -6.00 -7.07 16.38
C THR A 145 -5.81 -6.32 15.05
N THR A 146 -4.59 -6.33 14.51
CA THR A 146 -4.21 -5.68 13.26
C THR A 146 -3.28 -6.54 12.38
N GLN A 147 -3.25 -6.27 11.07
CA GLN A 147 -2.26 -6.82 10.14
C GLN A 147 -1.78 -5.74 9.17
N SER A 148 -0.49 -5.42 9.22
CA SER A 148 0.16 -4.55 8.25
C SER A 148 0.65 -5.34 7.04
N VAL A 149 0.43 -4.79 5.84
CA VAL A 149 0.90 -5.35 4.57
C VAL A 149 1.60 -4.28 3.76
N ASP A 150 2.66 -4.65 3.05
CA ASP A 150 3.33 -3.75 2.10
C ASP A 150 2.45 -3.49 0.88
N VAL A 151 2.37 -2.22 0.48
CA VAL A 151 1.72 -1.79 -0.75
C VAL A 151 2.77 -1.61 -1.82
N THR A 152 2.60 -2.34 -2.92
CA THR A 152 3.48 -2.27 -4.09
C THR A 152 2.68 -1.95 -5.34
N VAL A 153 3.30 -1.19 -6.25
CA VAL A 153 2.75 -0.85 -7.54
C VAL A 153 3.58 -1.51 -8.63
N THR A 154 2.93 -2.12 -9.61
CA THR A 154 3.57 -2.71 -10.78
C THR A 154 3.26 -1.86 -12.01
N SER A 155 4.28 -1.61 -12.82
CA SER A 155 4.18 -0.98 -14.14
C SER A 155 5.04 -1.78 -15.14
N PRO A 156 5.08 -1.40 -16.44
CA PRO A 156 6.03 -1.98 -17.39
C PRO A 156 7.50 -1.87 -16.96
N GLY A 157 7.84 -0.93 -16.06
CA GLY A 157 9.18 -0.78 -15.48
C GLY A 157 9.51 -1.78 -14.36
N GLY A 158 8.56 -2.62 -13.98
CA GLY A 158 8.67 -3.59 -12.89
C GLY A 158 7.77 -3.26 -11.70
N THR A 159 8.07 -3.85 -10.55
CA THR A 159 7.32 -3.68 -9.30
C THR A 159 8.13 -2.82 -8.32
N SER A 160 7.47 -1.84 -7.71
CA SER A 160 8.09 -0.99 -6.68
C SER A 160 8.56 -1.81 -5.49
N VAL A 161 9.67 -1.40 -4.88
CA VAL A 161 10.12 -1.94 -3.59
C VAL A 161 9.39 -1.19 -2.47
N PRO A 162 8.92 -1.86 -1.40
CA PRO A 162 8.34 -1.20 -0.24
C PRO A 162 9.30 -0.19 0.39
N ALA A 163 8.81 1.01 0.70
CA ALA A 163 9.55 2.10 1.32
C ALA A 163 9.44 2.13 2.86
N GLY A 164 9.02 1.02 3.48
CA GLY A 164 8.81 0.88 4.92
C GLY A 164 7.37 1.24 5.34
N ALA A 165 7.19 1.77 6.56
CA ALA A 165 5.88 1.98 7.15
C ALA A 165 4.96 2.94 6.36
N ALA A 166 5.55 3.93 5.67
CA ALA A 166 4.78 4.87 4.84
C ALA A 166 4.10 4.18 3.64
N SER A 167 4.68 3.10 3.12
CA SER A 167 4.13 2.31 2.01
C SER A 167 3.35 1.07 2.48
N GLN A 168 2.97 0.99 3.77
CA GLN A 168 2.16 -0.11 4.28
C GLN A 168 0.71 0.29 4.44
N PHE A 169 -0.19 -0.67 4.38
CA PHE A 169 -1.59 -0.53 4.78
C PHE A 169 -1.86 -1.50 5.93
N THR A 170 -2.54 -1.03 6.98
CA THR A 170 -2.86 -1.84 8.17
C THR A 170 -4.35 -2.13 8.23
N TYR A 171 -4.71 -3.40 8.15
CA TYR A 171 -6.06 -3.89 8.36
C TYR A 171 -6.33 -4.03 9.86
N TYR A 172 -7.52 -3.61 10.28
CA TYR A 172 -8.02 -3.72 11.65
C TYR A 172 -9.24 -4.64 11.68
N ASN A 173 -9.30 -5.51 12.68
CA ASN A 173 -10.52 -6.26 12.97
C ASN A 173 -11.60 -5.32 13.53
N LEU A 174 -12.86 -5.64 13.27
CA LEU A 174 -13.99 -4.91 13.84
C LEU A 174 -13.97 -5.02 15.38
N PRO A 175 -14.14 -3.92 16.13
CA PRO A 175 -14.20 -3.99 17.58
C PRO A 175 -15.49 -4.68 18.03
N THR A 176 -15.42 -5.34 19.18
CA THR A 176 -16.61 -5.82 19.89
C THR A 176 -16.69 -5.16 21.25
N VAL A 177 -17.91 -4.89 21.71
CA VAL A 177 -18.22 -4.48 23.08
C VAL A 177 -18.97 -5.62 23.77
N THR A 178 -18.55 -5.95 24.98
CA THR A 178 -19.10 -7.05 25.79
C THR A 178 -19.64 -6.59 27.14
N GLY A 179 -19.19 -5.44 27.65
CA GLY A 179 -19.67 -4.90 28.91
C GLY A 179 -19.22 -3.47 29.16
N ILE A 180 -19.83 -2.83 30.15
CA ILE A 180 -19.46 -1.51 30.64
C ILE A 180 -19.54 -1.50 32.16
N SER A 181 -18.59 -0.82 32.81
CA SER A 181 -18.55 -0.68 34.26
C SER A 181 -18.03 0.70 34.66
N PRO A 182 -18.75 1.43 35.53
CA PRO A 182 -20.10 1.13 36.03
C PRO A 182 -21.17 1.08 34.92
N THR A 183 -22.31 0.42 35.19
CA THR A 183 -23.44 0.33 34.24
C THR A 183 -24.35 1.56 34.26
N ASP A 184 -24.15 2.48 35.21
CA ASP A 184 -24.88 3.73 35.36
C ASP A 184 -23.96 4.83 35.94
N GLY A 185 -24.44 6.06 35.95
CA GLY A 185 -23.68 7.19 36.45
C GLY A 185 -24.15 8.53 35.90
N THR A 186 -23.33 9.55 36.08
CA THR A 186 -23.64 10.93 35.71
C THR A 186 -23.04 11.32 34.36
N ALA A 187 -23.53 12.41 33.77
CA ALA A 187 -22.78 13.10 32.71
C ALA A 187 -21.41 13.56 33.22
N GLY A 188 -20.36 13.42 32.40
CA GLY A 188 -18.98 13.78 32.79
C GLY A 188 -18.33 12.86 33.83
N GLN A 189 -18.91 11.70 34.14
CA GLN A 189 -18.31 10.71 35.04
C GLN A 189 -17.01 10.19 34.43
N THR A 190 -15.92 10.24 35.21
CA THR A 190 -14.60 9.72 34.82
C THR A 190 -14.43 8.27 35.29
N GLY A 191 -13.56 7.51 34.61
CA GLY A 191 -13.20 6.15 35.01
C GLY A 191 -14.23 5.09 34.61
N VAL A 192 -15.12 5.41 33.66
CA VAL A 192 -16.00 4.40 33.07
C VAL A 192 -15.17 3.55 32.11
N THR A 193 -15.31 2.23 32.24
CA THR A 193 -14.59 1.25 31.42
C THR A 193 -15.58 0.51 30.54
N VAL A 194 -15.32 0.45 29.24
CA VAL A 194 -15.98 -0.48 28.32
C VAL A 194 -15.02 -1.61 27.99
N SER A 195 -15.50 -2.86 28.08
CA SER A 195 -14.72 -4.07 27.85
C SER A 195 -15.15 -4.79 26.58
N GLY A 196 -14.23 -5.46 25.89
CA GLY A 196 -14.47 -6.02 24.57
C GLY A 196 -13.25 -6.67 23.93
N THR A 197 -13.21 -6.65 22.58
CA THR A 197 -12.06 -7.13 21.79
C THR A 197 -11.74 -6.16 20.67
N ASN A 198 -10.49 -6.21 20.19
CA ASN A 198 -9.97 -5.34 19.13
C ASN A 198 -10.13 -3.85 19.45
N LEU A 199 -10.04 -3.46 20.72
CA LEU A 199 -10.18 -2.07 21.19
C LEU A 199 -8.85 -1.29 21.05
N VAL A 200 -8.23 -1.35 19.88
CA VAL A 200 -6.97 -0.66 19.56
C VAL A 200 -7.24 0.64 18.80
N ASP A 201 -6.39 1.65 19.03
CA ASP A 201 -6.47 2.96 18.38
C ASP A 201 -7.89 3.56 18.39
N VAL A 202 -8.60 3.40 19.52
CA VAL A 202 -9.98 3.86 19.68
C VAL A 202 -10.05 5.36 19.45
N SER A 203 -10.89 5.76 18.49
CA SER A 203 -11.12 7.15 18.14
C SER A 203 -12.33 7.75 18.86
N ASP A 204 -13.27 6.90 19.28
CA ASP A 204 -14.53 7.36 19.89
C ASP A 204 -15.23 6.27 20.70
N VAL A 205 -15.97 6.69 21.72
CA VAL A 205 -16.95 5.87 22.45
C VAL A 205 -18.30 6.57 22.35
N ILE A 206 -19.24 5.93 21.69
CA ILE A 206 -20.48 6.54 21.21
C ILE A 206 -21.65 6.07 22.06
N PHE A 207 -22.40 7.01 22.61
CA PHE A 207 -23.61 6.81 23.38
C PHE A 207 -24.82 7.17 22.53
N THR A 208 -25.72 6.21 22.29
CA THR A 208 -26.97 6.44 21.56
C THR A 208 -28.15 6.26 22.50
N ASP A 209 -28.95 7.31 22.69
CA ASP A 209 -30.14 7.26 23.56
C ASP A 209 -31.12 6.19 23.04
N THR A 210 -31.54 5.27 23.92
CA THR A 210 -32.34 4.10 23.52
C THR A 210 -33.76 4.45 23.09
N VAL A 211 -34.21 5.69 23.33
CA VAL A 211 -35.58 6.15 23.03
C VAL A 211 -35.57 7.14 21.87
N THR A 212 -34.72 8.16 21.94
CA THR A 212 -34.69 9.28 20.99
C THR A 212 -33.68 9.07 19.86
N ALA A 213 -32.78 8.10 19.99
CA ALA A 213 -31.64 7.87 19.10
C ALA A 213 -30.67 9.07 19.00
N ALA A 214 -30.71 10.00 19.95
CA ALA A 214 -29.73 11.08 20.05
C ALA A 214 -28.33 10.51 20.34
N VAL A 215 -27.33 11.02 19.62
CA VAL A 215 -25.93 10.54 19.69
C VAL A 215 -25.10 11.52 20.51
N PHE A 216 -24.33 10.96 21.44
CA PHE A 216 -23.37 11.67 22.29
C PHE A 216 -22.02 10.96 22.25
N HIS A 217 -20.94 11.70 22.44
CA HIS A 217 -19.57 11.20 22.34
C HIS A 217 -18.85 11.33 23.67
N ALA A 218 -18.06 10.33 24.04
CA ALA A 218 -17.22 10.42 25.22
C ALA A 218 -16.32 11.66 25.13
N THR A 219 -16.16 12.36 26.26
CA THR A 219 -15.43 13.64 26.27
C THR A 219 -13.92 13.46 26.33
N ALA A 220 -13.46 12.31 26.83
CA ALA A 220 -12.05 11.94 26.86
C ALA A 220 -11.91 10.42 26.88
N ILE A 221 -10.90 9.91 26.17
CA ILE A 221 -10.38 8.57 26.34
C ILE A 221 -9.18 8.67 27.28
N THR A 222 -9.22 7.99 28.42
CA THR A 222 -8.25 8.13 29.52
C THR A 222 -7.35 6.91 29.68
N GLY A 223 -7.69 5.77 29.08
CA GLY A 223 -6.86 4.57 29.08
C GLY A 223 -7.28 3.59 27.98
N LEU A 224 -6.31 2.90 27.38
CA LEU A 224 -6.54 1.99 26.27
C LEU A 224 -5.73 0.70 26.41
N SER A 225 -6.39 -0.41 26.09
CA SER A 225 -5.81 -1.74 25.90
C SER A 225 -6.65 -2.47 24.85
N GLU A 226 -6.19 -3.63 24.36
CA GLU A 226 -6.95 -4.40 23.36
C GLU A 226 -8.33 -4.89 23.86
N THR A 227 -8.52 -4.97 25.18
CA THR A 227 -9.75 -5.47 25.81
C THR A 227 -10.55 -4.43 26.56
N ASP A 228 -9.95 -3.30 26.91
CA ASP A 228 -10.57 -2.30 27.79
C ASP A 228 -10.25 -0.87 27.37
N VAL A 229 -11.28 -0.02 27.41
CA VAL A 229 -11.20 1.42 27.14
C VAL A 229 -11.76 2.16 28.34
N GLN A 230 -10.94 2.98 28.98
CA GLN A 230 -11.37 3.91 30.01
C GLN A 230 -11.67 5.26 29.37
N PHE A 231 -12.78 5.88 29.78
CA PHE A 231 -13.22 7.15 29.23
C PHE A 231 -14.02 7.98 30.25
N THR A 232 -14.34 9.21 29.84
CA THR A 232 -15.25 10.11 30.55
C THR A 232 -16.58 10.18 29.80
N THR A 233 -17.70 9.93 30.49
CA THR A 233 -19.03 9.94 29.87
C THR A 233 -19.34 11.28 29.19
N PRO A 234 -20.21 11.31 28.16
CA PRO A 234 -20.54 12.53 27.45
C PRO A 234 -21.07 13.66 28.36
N ALA A 235 -20.75 14.90 28.01
CA ALA A 235 -21.44 16.07 28.55
C ALA A 235 -22.80 16.19 27.84
N GLY A 236 -23.91 16.14 28.59
CA GLY A 236 -25.26 16.25 28.02
C GLY A 236 -26.09 14.96 28.02
N LEU A 237 -25.63 13.91 28.70
CA LEU A 237 -26.52 12.80 29.03
C LEU A 237 -27.71 13.28 29.86
N VAL A 238 -28.90 12.75 29.57
CA VAL A 238 -30.18 13.15 30.16
C VAL A 238 -30.49 12.26 31.35
N THR A 239 -30.80 12.85 32.50
CA THR A 239 -31.19 12.11 33.71
C THR A 239 -32.36 11.17 33.43
N ALA A 240 -32.31 9.96 33.98
CA ALA A 240 -33.25 8.86 33.77
C ALA A 240 -33.30 8.26 32.35
N SER A 241 -32.45 8.70 31.41
CA SER A 241 -32.28 8.03 30.11
C SER A 241 -31.28 6.87 30.18
N SER A 242 -31.44 5.90 29.27
CA SER A 242 -30.48 4.81 29.02
C SER A 242 -29.89 4.93 27.62
N TYR A 243 -28.67 4.46 27.45
CA TYR A 243 -27.88 4.59 26.23
C TYR A 243 -27.29 3.24 25.82
N THR A 244 -27.30 2.93 24.52
CA THR A 244 -26.38 1.93 23.99
C THR A 244 -25.02 2.55 23.82
N VAL A 245 -23.97 1.78 24.15
CA VAL A 245 -22.58 2.21 24.07
C VAL A 245 -21.83 1.35 23.07
N THR A 246 -21.30 1.98 22.02
CA THR A 246 -20.46 1.35 21.00
C THR A 246 -19.07 2.01 20.96
N VAL A 247 -18.10 1.33 20.36
CA VAL A 247 -16.72 1.83 20.27
C VAL A 247 -16.30 1.91 18.81
N ALA A 248 -15.66 3.02 18.43
CA ALA A 248 -15.10 3.22 17.09
C ALA A 248 -13.58 3.08 17.09
N THR A 249 -13.08 2.30 16.14
CA THR A 249 -11.65 2.10 15.85
C THR A 249 -11.43 2.26 14.34
N PRO A 250 -10.18 2.21 13.82
CA PRO A 250 -9.95 2.11 12.39
C PRO A 250 -10.60 0.87 11.74
N GLY A 251 -10.89 -0.18 12.53
CA GLY A 251 -11.63 -1.37 12.09
C GLY A 251 -13.13 -1.15 11.88
N GLY A 252 -13.64 0.03 12.25
CA GLY A 252 -15.06 0.40 12.22
C GLY A 252 -15.65 0.59 13.61
N THR A 253 -16.96 0.76 13.66
CA THR A 253 -17.75 0.84 14.90
C THR A 253 -18.27 -0.52 15.29
N SER A 254 -18.22 -0.87 16.58
CA SER A 254 -18.69 -2.15 17.09
C SER A 254 -20.18 -2.38 16.77
N THR A 255 -20.51 -3.58 16.31
CA THR A 255 -21.91 -3.99 16.09
C THR A 255 -22.60 -4.44 17.37
N THR A 256 -21.83 -4.92 18.34
CA THR A 256 -22.31 -5.15 19.70
C THR A 256 -22.17 -3.88 20.53
N SER A 257 -23.03 -3.76 21.54
CA SER A 257 -23.08 -2.62 22.46
C SER A 257 -23.29 -3.07 23.89
N ALA A 258 -22.89 -2.20 24.83
CA ALA A 258 -23.29 -2.30 26.23
C ALA A 258 -24.43 -1.31 26.51
N THR A 259 -25.07 -1.40 27.68
CA THR A 259 -26.09 -0.44 28.12
C THR A 259 -25.56 0.37 29.30
N PHE A 260 -25.65 1.70 29.18
CA PHE A 260 -25.35 2.64 30.27
C PHE A 260 -26.61 3.39 30.68
N GLY A 261 -26.96 3.31 31.95
CA GLY A 261 -28.07 4.03 32.56
C GLY A 261 -29.01 3.14 33.38
N PRO A 262 -30.04 3.74 34.00
CA PRO A 262 -30.43 5.13 33.86
C PRO A 262 -29.38 6.12 34.39
N VAL A 263 -29.19 7.23 33.70
CA VAL A 263 -28.26 8.30 34.12
C VAL A 263 -28.80 8.97 35.38
N THR A 264 -27.92 9.12 36.37
CA THR A 264 -28.22 9.78 37.67
C THR A 264 -27.91 11.25 37.64
#